data_AF-A0A0H2Z8G5-F1
#
_entry.id   AF-A0A0H2Z8G5-F1
#
_cell.length_a   1.000
_cell.length_b   1.000
_cell.length_c   1.000
_cell.angle_alpha   90.00
_cell.angle_beta   90.00
_cell.angle_gamma   90.00
#
_symmetry.space_group_name_H-M   'P 1'
#
loop_
_entity.id
_entity.type
_entity.pdbx_description
1 polymer ?
#
loop_
_entity_poly.entity_id
_entity_poly.type
_entity_poly.pdbx_seq_one_letter_code
_entity_poly.pdbx_strand_id
1 'polypeptide(L)'
;MKIESIPPVQPSQDAGAEAVGHFEGRSVTRAAVRGDDRSSVAGLARWLARNVAGDPRSEQALQRLADGDGTPLEARTVRRR
;
A
#
# COMPACT_ATOMS: atom_id res chain seq x y z
N MET A 1 22.56 -35.38 -34.01
CA MET A 1 22.90 -34.23 -33.15
C MET A 1 22.70 -34.66 -31.70
N LYS A 2 23.73 -34.57 -30.85
CA LYS A 2 23.62 -34.80 -29.39
C LYS A 2 23.55 -33.42 -28.72
N ILE A 3 22.54 -33.19 -27.89
CA ILE A 3 22.42 -31.97 -27.08
C ILE A 3 23.10 -32.27 -25.75
N GLU A 4 24.21 -31.58 -25.48
CA GLU A 4 24.88 -31.68 -24.19
C GLU A 4 24.04 -30.94 -23.14
N SER A 5 23.70 -31.65 -22.06
CA SER A 5 22.84 -31.14 -21.00
C SER A 5 23.69 -30.29 -20.05
N ILE A 6 23.35 -29.01 -19.94
CA ILE A 6 24.01 -28.09 -18.99
C ILE A 6 23.50 -28.42 -17.58
N PRO A 7 24.39 -28.68 -16.60
CA PRO A 7 23.95 -29.00 -15.24
C PRO A 7 23.27 -27.79 -14.59
N PRO A 8 22.28 -28.02 -13.70
CA PRO A 8 21.58 -26.93 -13.03
C PRO A 8 22.54 -26.14 -12.15
N VAL A 9 22.49 -24.81 -12.25
CA VAL A 9 23.22 -23.89 -11.36
C VAL A 9 22.75 -24.15 -9.93
N GLN A 10 23.66 -24.61 -9.07
CA GLN A 10 23.39 -24.80 -7.66
C GLN A 10 23.31 -23.42 -6.97
N PRO A 11 22.28 -23.14 -6.15
CA PRO A 11 22.25 -21.93 -5.35
C PRO A 11 23.37 -21.97 -4.31
N SER A 12 24.20 -20.92 -4.28
CA SER A 12 25.27 -20.77 -3.28
C SER A 12 24.71 -20.80 -1.86
N GLN A 13 25.34 -21.61 -1.00
CA GLN A 13 25.01 -21.81 0.41
C GLN A 13 25.50 -20.66 1.33
N ASP A 14 25.43 -19.39 0.89
CA ASP A 14 25.66 -18.25 1.79
C ASP A 14 24.37 -17.93 2.56
N ALA A 15 23.98 -18.85 3.44
CA ALA A 15 22.76 -18.75 4.25
C ALA A 15 22.92 -17.87 5.51
N GLY A 16 23.95 -17.01 5.59
CA GLY A 16 24.26 -16.24 6.79
C GLY A 16 24.66 -14.77 6.59
N ALA A 17 25.03 -14.36 5.37
CA ALA A 17 25.35 -12.97 5.06
C ALA A 17 24.17 -12.33 4.33
N GLU A 18 23.68 -11.18 4.83
CA GLU A 18 22.64 -10.43 4.14
C GLU A 18 23.19 -9.95 2.79
N ALA A 19 22.47 -10.25 1.70
CA ALA A 19 22.90 -9.84 0.38
C ALA A 19 22.89 -8.31 0.26
N VAL A 20 24.03 -7.73 -0.11
CA VAL A 20 24.20 -6.30 -0.33
C VAL A 20 24.25 -6.02 -1.84
N GLY A 21 23.19 -5.43 -2.38
CA GLY A 21 23.12 -4.94 -3.75
C GLY A 21 23.77 -3.56 -3.91
N HIS A 22 23.82 -3.06 -5.15
CA HIS A 22 24.32 -1.72 -5.46
C HIS A 22 23.37 -0.99 -6.42
N PHE A 23 23.06 0.27 -6.13
CA PHE A 23 22.22 1.14 -6.94
C PHE A 23 22.66 2.60 -6.81
N GLU A 24 22.91 3.28 -7.93
CA GLU A 24 23.29 4.71 -7.98
C GLU A 24 24.45 5.08 -7.03
N GLY A 25 25.52 4.29 -7.05
CA GLY A 25 26.69 4.53 -6.19
C GLY A 25 26.49 4.14 -4.72
N ARG A 26 25.34 3.57 -4.34
CA ARG A 26 24.98 3.22 -2.95
C ARG A 26 24.77 1.73 -2.77
N SER A 27 25.14 1.20 -1.61
CA SER A 27 24.78 -0.16 -1.20
C SER A 27 23.30 -0.23 -0.83
N VAL A 28 22.65 -1.33 -1.18
CA VAL A 28 21.22 -1.59 -0.93
C VAL A 28 21.08 -2.93 -0.21
N THR A 29 20.39 -2.92 0.93
CA THR A 29 20.05 -4.14 1.68
C THR A 29 18.54 -4.25 1.84
N ARG A 30 18.05 -5.46 2.12
CA ARG A 30 16.61 -5.73 2.22
C ARG A 30 16.14 -5.55 3.65
N ALA A 31 15.51 -4.41 3.95
CA ALA A 31 14.87 -4.20 5.23
C ALA A 31 13.46 -4.81 5.30
N ALA A 32 13.06 -5.27 6.49
CA ALA A 32 11.67 -5.62 6.77
C ALA A 32 10.77 -4.39 6.65
N VAL A 33 9.58 -4.56 6.04
CA VAL A 33 8.58 -3.50 5.97
C VAL A 33 7.96 -3.31 7.35
N ARG A 34 8.22 -2.17 7.98
CA ARG A 34 7.58 -1.80 9.25
C ARG A 34 6.27 -1.07 9.00
N GLY A 35 5.21 -1.82 8.71
CA GLY A 35 3.89 -1.29 8.37
C GLY A 35 3.19 -0.58 9.53
N ASP A 36 3.34 -1.10 10.75
CA ASP A 36 2.66 -0.58 11.95
C ASP A 36 3.38 0.61 12.61
N ASP A 37 4.65 0.85 12.28
CA ASP A 37 5.47 1.96 12.81
C ASP A 37 5.13 3.31 12.14
N ARG A 38 4.21 3.35 11.16
CA ARG A 38 3.89 4.54 10.36
C ARG A 38 2.37 4.77 10.22
N SER A 39 2.01 5.92 9.68
CA SER A 39 0.62 6.27 9.33
C SER A 39 -0.06 5.17 8.53
N SER A 40 -1.25 4.77 8.95
CA SER A 40 -2.06 3.73 8.30
C SER A 40 -3.45 4.21 7.95
N VAL A 41 -4.07 3.59 6.94
CA VAL A 41 -5.46 3.88 6.52
C VAL A 41 -6.43 3.63 7.69
N ALA A 42 -6.23 2.57 8.45
CA ALA A 42 -7.03 2.29 9.65
C ALA A 42 -6.85 3.38 10.72
N GLY A 43 -5.63 3.92 10.87
CA GLY A 43 -5.35 5.06 11.73
C GLY A 43 -6.12 6.32 11.31
N LEU A 44 -6.16 6.59 10.00
CA LEU A 44 -6.93 7.69 9.43
C LEU A 44 -8.45 7.51 9.64
N ALA A 45 -8.99 6.32 9.38
CA ALA A 45 -10.41 6.04 9.56
C ALA A 45 -10.85 6.27 11.02
N ARG A 46 -10.06 5.79 11.99
CA ARG A 46 -10.31 6.06 13.41
C ARG A 46 -10.20 7.55 13.75
N TRP A 47 -9.24 8.26 13.16
CA TRP A 47 -9.09 9.69 13.36
C TRP A 47 -10.30 10.46 12.81
N LEU A 48 -10.76 10.15 11.60
CA LEU A 48 -11.95 10.76 11.00
C LEU A 48 -13.18 10.54 11.88
N ALA A 49 -13.44 9.28 12.29
CA ALA A 49 -14.59 8.94 13.14
C ALA A 49 -14.62 9.75 14.45
N ARG A 50 -13.46 10.05 15.05
CA ARG A 50 -13.40 10.91 16.26
C ARG A 50 -13.70 12.37 15.99
N ASN A 51 -13.29 12.90 14.83
CA ASN A 51 -13.42 14.33 14.52
C ASN A 51 -14.77 14.69 13.91
N VAL A 52 -15.45 13.75 13.24
CA VAL A 52 -16.80 13.98 12.71
C VAL A 52 -17.92 13.63 13.69
N ALA A 53 -17.58 12.99 14.82
CA ALA A 53 -18.53 12.61 15.84
C ALA A 53 -19.32 13.82 16.36
N GLY A 54 -20.64 13.74 16.30
CA GLY A 54 -21.57 14.81 16.69
C GLY A 54 -22.09 15.66 15.53
N ASP A 55 -21.61 15.48 14.30
CA ASP A 55 -22.22 16.03 13.09
C ASP A 55 -22.86 14.90 12.25
N PRO A 56 -24.19 14.72 12.33
CA PRO A 56 -24.89 13.62 11.66
C PRO A 56 -24.66 13.58 10.14
N ARG A 57 -24.48 14.74 9.49
CA ARG A 57 -24.29 14.79 8.04
C ARG A 57 -22.90 14.30 7.67
N SER A 58 -21.89 14.67 8.45
CA SER A 58 -20.50 14.25 8.22
C SER A 58 -20.27 12.79 8.61
N GLU A 59 -20.91 12.32 9.68
CA GLU A 59 -20.92 10.88 10.02
C GLU A 59 -21.55 10.06 8.89
N GLN A 60 -22.71 10.47 8.38
CA GLN A 60 -23.35 9.79 7.25
C GLN A 60 -22.51 9.84 5.98
N ALA A 61 -21.84 10.97 5.71
CA ALA A 61 -20.93 11.08 4.57
C ALA A 61 -19.71 10.16 4.72
N LEU A 62 -19.14 10.05 5.93
CA LEU A 62 -18.03 9.14 6.21
C LEU A 62 -18.45 7.68 6.04
N GLN A 63 -19.64 7.31 6.50
CA GLN A 63 -20.18 5.96 6.32
C GLN A 63 -20.34 5.60 4.84
N ARG A 64 -20.94 6.49 4.04
CA ARG A 64 -21.08 6.29 2.58
C ARG A 64 -19.73 6.09 1.87
N LEU A 65 -18.68 6.80 2.31
CA LEU A 65 -17.33 6.60 1.78
C LEU A 65 -16.75 5.24 2.18
N ALA A 66 -16.98 4.79 3.42
CA ALA A 66 -16.53 3.47 3.89
C ALA A 66 -17.23 2.33 3.15
N ASP A 67 -18.51 2.51 2.84
CA ASP A 67 -19.33 1.56 2.08
C ASP A 67 -19.01 1.57 0.57
N GLY A 68 -18.29 2.59 0.09
CA GLY A 68 -18.01 2.81 -1.33
C GLY A 68 -19.22 3.30 -2.13
N ASP A 69 -20.34 3.62 -1.46
CA ASP A 69 -21.60 4.06 -2.07
C ASP A 69 -21.71 5.59 -2.07
N GLY A 70 -20.89 6.20 -2.91
CA GLY A 70 -20.88 7.65 -3.11
C GLY A 70 -22.10 8.15 -3.89
N THR A 71 -22.44 9.44 -3.71
CA THR A 71 -23.52 10.06 -4.49
C THR A 71 -23.19 10.07 -6.00
N PRO A 72 -24.03 9.45 -6.86
CA PRO A 72 -23.83 9.42 -8.30
C PRO A 72 -23.78 10.82 -8.92
N LEU A 73 -23.13 10.95 -10.08
CA LEU A 73 -23.00 12.23 -10.77
C LEU A 73 -24.34 12.72 -11.34
N GLU A 74 -25.22 11.80 -11.72
CA GLU A 74 -26.56 12.05 -12.26
C GLU A 74 -27.44 12.78 -11.25
N ALA A 75 -27.16 12.62 -9.95
CA ALA A 75 -27.86 13.31 -8.87
C ALA A 75 -27.30 14.72 -8.59
N ARG A 76 -26.26 15.17 -9.31
CA ARG A 76 -25.61 16.48 -9.11
C ARG A 76 -25.98 17.48 -10.20
N THR A 77 -26.40 18.67 -9.78
CA THR A 77 -26.55 19.81 -10.70
C THR A 77 -25.20 20.45 -10.99
N VAL A 78 -24.82 20.51 -12.27
CA VAL A 78 -23.56 21.13 -12.74
C VAL A 78 -23.89 22.34 -13.61
N ARG A 79 -23.16 23.44 -13.46
CA ARG A 79 -23.25 24.63 -14.31
C ARG A 79 -21.88 25.08 -14.80
N ARG A 80 -21.82 25.64 -16.01
CA ARG A 80 -20.61 26.26 -16.57
C ARG A 80 -20.18 27.44 -15.69
N ARG A 81 -18.90 27.49 -15.32
CA ARG A 81 -18.28 28.58 -14.55
C ARG A 81 -17.64 29.60 -15.47
#